data_AF-T1AUU4-F1
#
_entry.id   AF-T1AUU4-F1
#
_cell.length_a   1.000
_cell.length_b   1.000
_cell.length_c   1.000
_cell.angle_alpha   90.00
_cell.angle_beta   90.00
_cell.angle_gamma   90.00
#
_symmetry.space_group_name_H-M   'P 1'
#
loop_
_entity.id
_entity.type
_entity.pdbx_description
1 polymer ?
#
loop_
_entity_poly.entity_id
_entity_poly.type
_entity_poly.pdbx_seq_one_letter_code
_entity_poly.pdbx_strand_id
1 'polypeptide(L)'
;HARSGRSVAIVGSGPAGLAAAQQLARAGHAVSVFDRQARAGGLLRYGIPDFKLEKTHIDRRLAQLEAEGVVFRCGVEIGDAAGQLSAAELLDTFDAVLLAVGAEQPRDLPIPGRELGGIHFAMDFLRPQNQRNAGEPVADA
;
A
#
# COMPACT_ATOMS: atom_id res chain seq x y z
N HIS A 1 19.49 -6.95 -16.57
CA HIS A 1 18.83 -8.22 -16.94
C HIS A 1 18.16 -8.08 -18.30
N ALA A 2 18.06 -9.18 -19.06
CA ALA A 2 17.27 -9.19 -20.28
C ALA A 2 15.80 -8.89 -19.94
N ARG A 3 15.15 -8.01 -20.71
CA ARG A 3 13.72 -7.73 -20.54
C ARG A 3 12.93 -8.94 -21.02
N SER A 4 11.97 -9.40 -20.21
CA SER A 4 11.10 -10.53 -20.53
C SER A 4 10.00 -10.18 -21.54
N GLY A 5 9.72 -8.90 -21.75
CA GLY A 5 8.58 -8.41 -22.53
C GLY A 5 7.22 -8.54 -21.83
N ARG A 6 7.18 -9.04 -20.59
CA ARG A 6 5.95 -9.21 -19.80
C ARG A 6 5.75 -8.09 -18.79
N SER A 7 4.49 -7.74 -18.51
CA SER A 7 4.10 -6.73 -17.52
C SER A 7 3.30 -7.34 -16.36
N VAL A 8 3.51 -6.82 -15.15
CA VAL A 8 2.81 -7.27 -13.93
C VAL A 8 2.29 -6.07 -13.14
N ALA A 9 1.01 -6.12 -12.79
CA ALA A 9 0.41 -5.22 -11.81
C ALA A 9 0.41 -5.85 -10.41
N ILE A 10 0.78 -5.09 -9.40
CA ILE A 10 0.73 -5.48 -7.99
C ILE A 10 -0.21 -4.51 -7.28
N VAL A 11 -1.28 -5.02 -6.67
CA VAL A 11 -2.25 -4.22 -5.92
C VAL A 11 -1.92 -4.29 -4.43
N GLY A 12 -1.38 -3.20 -3.89
CA GLY A 12 -0.93 -3.06 -2.51
C GLY A 12 0.59 -2.94 -2.39
N SER A 13 1.06 -1.87 -1.73
CA SER A 13 2.49 -1.57 -1.53
C SER A 13 3.03 -1.94 -0.15
N GLY A 14 2.35 -2.87 0.54
CA GLY A 14 2.85 -3.47 1.78
C GLY A 14 4.10 -4.35 1.54
N PRO A 15 4.64 -4.99 2.60
CA PRO A 15 5.86 -5.80 2.51
C PRO A 15 5.81 -6.87 1.42
N ALA A 16 4.67 -7.56 1.27
CA ALA A 16 4.48 -8.59 0.25
C ALA A 16 4.58 -8.02 -1.19
N GLY A 17 3.89 -6.89 -1.45
CA GLY A 17 3.93 -6.23 -2.75
C GLY A 17 5.32 -5.70 -3.10
N LEU A 18 6.01 -5.08 -2.14
CA LEU A 18 7.38 -4.57 -2.35
C LEU A 18 8.40 -5.70 -2.59
N ALA A 19 8.26 -6.82 -1.88
CA ALA A 19 9.12 -7.98 -2.08
C ALA A 19 8.90 -8.61 -3.46
N ALA A 20 7.64 -8.83 -3.84
CA ALA A 20 7.28 -9.36 -5.16
C ALA A 20 7.76 -8.43 -6.28
N ALA A 21 7.56 -7.11 -6.13
CA ALA A 21 7.97 -6.12 -7.11
C ALA A 21 9.47 -6.22 -7.44
N GLN A 22 10.30 -6.37 -6.40
CA GLN A 22 11.74 -6.52 -6.61
C GLN A 22 12.09 -7.79 -7.39
N GLN A 23 11.53 -8.93 -6.99
CA GLN A 23 11.85 -10.20 -7.62
C GLN A 23 11.43 -10.19 -9.09
N LEU A 24 10.24 -9.66 -9.38
CA LEU A 24 9.71 -9.57 -10.74
C LEU A 24 10.50 -8.58 -11.60
N ALA A 25 10.89 -7.42 -11.06
CA ALA A 25 11.72 -6.46 -11.77
C ALA A 25 13.10 -7.04 -12.12
N ARG A 26 13.73 -7.76 -11.17
CA ARG A 26 15.01 -8.44 -11.39
C ARG A 26 14.92 -9.63 -12.35
N ALA A 27 13.76 -10.29 -12.41
CA ALA A 27 13.45 -11.29 -13.44
C ALA A 27 13.22 -10.67 -14.85
N GLY A 28 13.21 -9.34 -14.96
CA GLY A 28 13.11 -8.62 -16.23
C GLY A 28 11.67 -8.28 -16.63
N HIS A 29 10.70 -8.36 -15.73
CA HIS A 29 9.32 -7.92 -15.97
C HIS A 29 9.17 -6.41 -15.78
N ALA A 30 8.23 -5.80 -16.51
CA ALA A 30 7.79 -4.43 -16.25
C ALA A 30 6.77 -4.45 -15.10
N VAL A 31 7.10 -3.82 -13.96
CA VAL A 31 6.28 -3.91 -12.75
C VAL A 31 5.65 -2.56 -12.42
N SER A 32 4.33 -2.54 -12.22
CA SER A 32 3.59 -1.42 -11.64
C SER A 32 2.97 -1.81 -10.31
N VAL A 33 3.22 -1.03 -9.26
CA VAL A 33 2.61 -1.21 -7.94
C VAL A 33 1.56 -0.12 -7.73
N PHE A 34 0.33 -0.53 -7.45
CA PHE A 34 -0.80 0.35 -7.16
C PHE A 34 -1.06 0.37 -5.66
N ASP A 35 -1.31 1.55 -5.10
CA ASP A 35 -1.72 1.68 -3.70
C ASP A 35 -2.78 2.78 -3.54
N ARG A 36 -3.78 2.50 -2.70
CA ARG A 36 -4.87 3.44 -2.40
C ARG A 36 -4.40 4.61 -1.53
N GLN A 37 -3.34 4.43 -0.75
CA GLN A 37 -2.79 5.47 0.11
C GLN A 37 -1.91 6.44 -0.71
N ALA A 38 -1.72 7.65 -0.19
CA ALA A 38 -0.96 8.70 -0.87
C ALA A 38 0.53 8.35 -1.07
N ARG A 39 1.10 7.49 -0.22
CA ARG A 39 2.49 7.04 -0.30
C ARG A 39 2.61 5.53 -0.14
N ALA A 40 3.58 4.93 -0.81
CA ALA A 40 3.82 3.50 -0.73
C ALA A 40 4.39 3.05 0.64
N GLY A 41 4.12 1.80 1.04
CA GLY A 41 4.65 1.15 2.25
C GLY A 41 3.60 0.41 3.09
N GLY A 42 2.31 0.53 2.77
CA GLY A 42 1.23 -0.12 3.52
C GLY A 42 1.30 0.15 5.03
N LEU A 43 1.06 -0.88 5.84
CA LEU A 43 1.10 -0.75 7.32
C LEU A 43 2.51 -0.45 7.88
N LEU A 44 3.60 -0.67 7.14
CA LEU A 44 4.92 -0.20 7.59
C LEU A 44 4.94 1.33 7.71
N ARG A 45 4.26 2.02 6.80
CA ARG A 45 4.14 3.47 6.78
C ARG A 45 2.99 3.94 7.67
N TYR A 46 1.80 3.38 7.50
CA TYR A 46 0.58 3.91 8.08
C TYR A 46 0.15 3.24 9.38
N GLY A 47 0.71 2.10 9.76
CA GLY A 47 0.37 1.37 10.99
C GLY A 47 1.45 1.45 12.05
N ILE A 48 2.68 1.04 11.73
CA ILE A 48 3.78 0.95 12.69
C ILE A 48 4.26 2.37 13.08
N PRO A 49 4.34 2.73 14.37
CA PRO A 49 4.84 4.05 14.79
C PRO A 49 6.31 4.30 14.44
N ASP A 50 6.67 5.56 14.20
CA ASP A 50 8.05 6.00 13.87
C ASP A 50 9.11 5.52 14.87
N PHE A 51 8.81 5.57 16.18
CA PHE A 51 9.76 5.14 17.22
C PHE A 51 10.06 3.63 17.18
N LYS A 52 9.25 2.83 16.49
CA LYS A 52 9.54 1.41 16.22
C LYS A 52 10.17 1.20 14.85
N LEU A 53 9.76 1.99 13.86
CA LEU A 53 10.25 1.90 12.49
C LEU A 53 10.22 3.29 11.83
N GLU A 54 11.41 3.88 11.71
CA GLU A 54 11.62 5.15 11.02
C GLU A 54 11.28 5.02 9.52
N LYS A 55 10.54 6.00 8.98
CA LYS A 55 10.05 5.94 7.59
C LYS A 55 11.15 6.07 6.55
N THR A 56 12.31 6.61 6.93
CA THR A 56 13.51 6.70 6.08
C THR A 56 13.96 5.33 5.56
N HIS A 57 13.74 4.25 6.32
CA HIS A 57 14.03 2.89 5.86
C HIS A 57 13.11 2.44 4.73
N ILE A 58 11.84 2.84 4.78
CA ILE A 58 10.87 2.58 3.72
C ILE A 58 11.23 3.41 2.49
N ASP A 59 11.52 4.70 2.66
CA ASP A 59 11.88 5.60 1.56
C ASP A 59 13.13 5.12 0.83
N ARG A 60 14.17 4.70 1.56
CA ARG A 60 15.38 4.11 0.98
C ARG A 60 15.07 2.86 0.17
N ARG A 61 14.14 2.02 0.64
CA ARG A 61 13.73 0.82 -0.09
C ARG A 61 12.93 1.15 -1.35
N LEU A 62 12.04 2.13 -1.29
CA LEU A 62 11.28 2.58 -2.45
C LEU A 62 12.19 3.17 -3.52
N ALA A 63 13.13 4.06 -3.15
CA ALA A 63 14.10 4.64 -4.06
C ALA A 63 14.95 3.57 -4.77
N GLN A 64 15.33 2.50 -4.05
CA GLN A 64 15.99 1.35 -4.67
C GLN A 64 15.09 0.68 -5.73
N LEU A 65 13.83 0.41 -5.41
CA LEU A 65 12.90 -0.27 -6.33
C LEU A 65 12.60 0.58 -7.56
N GLU A 66 12.46 1.89 -7.39
CA GLU A 66 12.31 2.85 -8.49
C GLU A 66 13.54 2.86 -9.40
N ALA A 67 14.75 2.84 -8.82
CA ALA A 67 15.99 2.72 -9.57
C ALA A 67 16.13 1.37 -10.30
N GLU A 68 15.50 0.30 -9.77
CA GLU A 68 15.38 -1.01 -10.42
C GLU A 68 14.26 -1.04 -11.50
N GLY A 69 13.52 0.07 -11.67
CA GLY A 69 12.51 0.26 -12.72
C GLY A 69 11.07 -0.07 -12.32
N VAL A 70 10.79 -0.26 -11.02
CA VAL A 70 9.43 -0.42 -10.51
C VAL A 70 8.70 0.93 -10.55
N VAL A 71 7.48 0.95 -11.06
CA VAL A 71 6.64 2.17 -11.11
C VAL A 71 5.61 2.12 -9.99
N PHE A 72 5.61 3.13 -9.12
CA PHE A 72 4.59 3.28 -8.07
C PHE A 72 3.46 4.22 -8.51
N ARG A 73 2.22 3.76 -8.35
CA ARG A 73 0.98 4.49 -8.62
C ARG A 73 0.17 4.57 -7.32
N CYS A 74 0.47 5.59 -6.51
CA CYS A 74 -0.18 5.84 -5.23
C CYS A 74 -1.44 6.71 -5.41
N GLY A 75 -2.33 6.71 -4.41
CA GLY A 75 -3.63 7.38 -4.49
C GLY A 75 -4.59 6.73 -5.49
N VAL A 76 -4.35 5.47 -5.87
CA VAL A 76 -5.17 4.72 -6.82
C VAL A 76 -5.79 3.54 -6.08
N GLU A 77 -7.09 3.61 -5.86
CA GLU A 77 -7.86 2.49 -5.34
C GLU A 77 -8.34 1.59 -6.47
N ILE A 78 -8.19 0.28 -6.26
CA ILE A 78 -8.65 -0.75 -7.19
C ILE A 78 -9.96 -1.32 -6.68
N GLY A 79 -11.00 -1.25 -7.50
CA GLY A 79 -12.34 -1.69 -7.15
C GLY A 79 -13.37 -1.23 -8.19
N ASP A 80 -14.63 -1.58 -7.95
CA ASP A 80 -15.72 -1.35 -8.91
C ASP A 80 -16.53 -0.08 -8.63
N ALA A 81 -16.11 0.75 -7.66
CA ALA A 81 -16.78 2.03 -7.38
C ALA A 81 -16.38 3.12 -8.39
N ALA A 82 -17.27 4.10 -8.57
CA ALA A 82 -17.05 5.20 -9.49
C ALA A 82 -15.75 5.97 -9.16
N GLY A 83 -14.88 6.14 -10.17
CA GLY A 83 -13.59 6.81 -10.03
C GLY A 83 -12.42 5.91 -9.59
N GLN A 84 -12.65 4.61 -9.41
CA GLN A 84 -11.61 3.62 -9.16
C GLN A 84 -11.19 2.93 -10.46
N LEU A 85 -9.97 2.38 -10.46
CA LEU A 85 -9.53 1.50 -11.54
C LEU A 85 -10.06 0.10 -11.27
N SER A 86 -10.76 -0.49 -12.22
CA SER A 86 -11.38 -1.81 -12.02
C SER A 86 -10.35 -2.94 -12.10
N ALA A 87 -10.69 -4.09 -11.49
CA ALA A 87 -9.87 -5.30 -11.62
C ALA A 87 -9.86 -5.82 -13.07
N ALA A 88 -10.94 -5.63 -13.82
CA ALA A 88 -11.02 -6.03 -15.23
C ALA A 88 -10.01 -5.25 -16.10
N GLU A 89 -9.92 -3.93 -15.92
CA GLU A 89 -8.94 -3.10 -16.65
C GLU A 89 -7.49 -3.52 -16.37
N LEU A 90 -7.18 -3.94 -15.13
CA LEU A 90 -5.86 -4.47 -14.80
C LEU A 90 -5.58 -5.79 -15.53
N LEU A 91 -6.56 -6.70 -15.60
CA LEU A 91 -6.42 -7.99 -16.29
C LEU A 91 -6.31 -7.83 -17.81
N ASP A 92 -6.93 -6.79 -18.38
CA ASP A 92 -6.83 -6.49 -19.82
C ASP A 92 -5.50 -5.80 -20.18
N THR A 93 -4.89 -5.07 -19.22
CA THR A 93 -3.68 -4.26 -19.46
C THR A 93 -2.38 -5.00 -19.15
N PHE A 94 -2.40 -5.92 -18.18
CA PHE A 94 -1.19 -6.58 -17.67
C PHE A 94 -1.21 -8.08 -17.93
N ASP A 95 -0.04 -8.69 -18.19
CA ASP A 95 0.06 -10.15 -18.37
C ASP A 95 -0.29 -10.92 -17.09
N ALA A 96 -0.10 -10.31 -15.92
CA ALA A 96 -0.45 -10.88 -14.63
C ALA A 96 -0.79 -9.80 -13.59
N VAL A 97 -1.61 -10.18 -12.61
CA VAL A 97 -1.99 -9.34 -11.47
C VAL A 97 -1.71 -10.10 -10.17
N LEU A 98 -1.05 -9.43 -9.22
CA LEU A 98 -0.83 -9.91 -7.86
C LEU A 98 -1.63 -9.07 -6.87
N LEU A 99 -2.48 -9.71 -6.07
CA LEU A 99 -3.17 -9.06 -4.97
C LEU A 99 -2.35 -9.16 -3.69
N ALA A 100 -1.96 -8.01 -3.14
CA ALA A 100 -1.18 -7.84 -1.92
C ALA A 100 -1.81 -6.78 -0.99
N VAL A 101 -3.14 -6.72 -0.97
CA VAL A 101 -3.95 -5.67 -0.31
C VAL A 101 -3.96 -5.71 1.21
N GLY A 102 -3.53 -6.83 1.81
CA GLY A 102 -3.49 -6.99 3.27
C GLY A 102 -4.88 -7.17 3.90
N ALA A 103 -4.96 -6.95 5.22
CA ALA A 103 -6.17 -7.13 6.02
C ALA A 103 -6.33 -5.95 7.00
N GLU A 104 -6.97 -4.89 6.55
CA GLU A 104 -7.15 -3.67 7.34
C GLU A 104 -8.51 -3.59 8.06
N GLN A 105 -9.44 -4.50 7.76
CA GLN A 105 -10.74 -4.55 8.42
C GLN A 105 -10.55 -4.93 9.90
N PRO A 106 -10.89 -4.05 10.84
CA PRO A 106 -10.76 -4.36 12.25
C PRO A 106 -11.81 -5.40 12.66
N ARG A 107 -11.46 -6.21 13.67
CA ARG A 107 -12.41 -7.10 14.33
C ARG A 107 -13.04 -6.38 15.51
N ASP A 108 -14.36 -6.24 15.49
CA ASP A 108 -15.10 -5.60 16.56
C ASP A 108 -15.41 -6.55 17.72
N LEU A 109 -15.63 -5.97 18.91
CA LEU A 109 -16.03 -6.69 20.11
C LEU A 109 -17.30 -6.02 20.70
N PRO A 110 -18.50 -6.52 20.36
CA PRO A 110 -19.75 -5.93 20.80
C PRO A 110 -20.06 -6.36 22.25
N ILE A 111 -19.50 -5.63 23.20
CA ILE A 111 -19.71 -5.83 24.65
C ILE A 111 -20.29 -4.56 25.29
N PRO A 112 -20.94 -4.65 26.46
CA PRO A 112 -21.46 -3.46 27.15
C PRO A 112 -20.40 -2.38 27.31
N GLY A 113 -20.73 -1.13 26.93
CA GLY A 113 -19.81 0.00 26.96
C GLY A 113 -18.93 0.15 25.71
N ARG A 114 -19.09 -0.69 24.68
CA ARG A 114 -18.37 -0.57 23.39
C ARG A 114 -18.62 0.76 22.68
N GLU A 115 -19.78 1.37 22.93
CA GLU A 115 -20.24 2.65 22.40
C GLU A 115 -19.69 3.88 23.14
N LEU A 116 -18.99 3.69 24.27
CA LEU A 116 -18.42 4.80 25.04
C LEU A 116 -17.35 5.54 24.22
N GLY A 117 -17.29 6.86 24.42
CA GLY A 117 -16.30 7.72 23.80
C GLY A 117 -14.86 7.34 24.20
N GLY A 118 -13.92 7.47 23.26
CA GLY A 118 -12.51 7.13 23.46
C GLY A 118 -12.13 5.68 23.07
N ILE A 119 -13.09 4.86 22.65
CA ILE A 119 -12.82 3.51 22.12
C ILE A 119 -12.66 3.59 20.60
N HIS A 120 -11.43 3.42 20.13
CA HIS A 120 -11.08 3.50 18.71
C HIS A 120 -10.54 2.18 18.19
N PHE A 121 -10.76 1.89 16.90
CA PHE A 121 -9.96 0.85 16.24
C PHE A 121 -8.52 1.33 16.05
N ALA A 122 -7.60 0.37 16.02
CA ALA A 122 -6.17 0.70 15.96
C ALA A 122 -5.82 1.57 14.74
N MET A 123 -6.37 1.24 13.56
CA MET A 123 -6.03 1.98 12.34
C MET A 123 -6.65 3.39 12.28
N ASP A 124 -7.78 3.61 12.96
CA ASP A 124 -8.39 4.94 13.06
C ASP A 124 -7.55 5.89 13.92
N PHE A 125 -6.75 5.34 14.84
CA PHE A 125 -5.84 6.11 15.68
C PHE A 125 -4.43 6.21 15.07
N LEU A 126 -3.87 5.08 14.64
CA LEU A 126 -2.47 4.98 14.20
C LEU A 126 -2.23 5.69 12.85
N ARG A 127 -3.15 5.56 11.89
CA ARG A 127 -2.95 6.15 10.55
C ARG A 127 -2.87 7.67 10.60
N PRO A 128 -3.82 8.40 11.22
CA PRO A 128 -3.73 9.85 11.36
C PRO A 128 -2.45 10.29 12.06
N GLN A 129 -2.02 9.58 13.11
CA GLN A 129 -0.81 9.94 13.84
C GLN A 129 0.45 9.80 12.96
N ASN A 130 0.58 8.69 12.23
CA ASN A 130 1.72 8.50 11.30
C ASN A 130 1.69 9.54 10.17
N GLN A 131 0.51 9.92 9.68
CA GLN A 131 0.37 10.99 8.67
C GLN A 131 0.80 12.36 9.21
N ARG A 132 0.39 12.72 10.44
CA ARG A 132 0.82 13.97 11.09
C ARG A 132 2.34 14.03 11.23
N ASN A 133 2.97 12.94 11.70
CA ASN A 133 4.42 12.86 11.82
C ASN A 133 5.13 13.03 10.45
N ALA A 134 4.52 12.51 9.39
CA ALA A 134 5.03 12.58 8.03
C ALA A 134 4.71 13.90 7.30
N GLY A 135 4.05 14.85 7.96
CA GLY A 135 3.58 16.11 7.37
C GLY A 135 2.53 15.94 6.28
N GLU A 136 1.83 14.79 6.24
CA GLU A 136 0.75 14.53 5.30
C GLU A 136 -0.55 15.21 5.77
N PRO A 137 -1.41 15.69 4.84
CA PRO A 137 -2.74 16.15 5.20
C PRO A 137 -3.49 15.03 5.91
N VAL A 138 -4.08 15.36 7.05
CA VAL A 138 -4.93 14.44 7.80
C VAL A 138 -6.35 14.93 7.63
N ALA A 139 -7.25 14.04 7.21
CA ALA A 139 -8.67 14.36 7.20
C ALA A 139 -9.09 14.66 8.65
N ASP A 140 -9.75 15.78 8.86
CA ASP A 140 -10.30 16.12 10.18
C ASP A 140 -11.28 15.02 10.63
N ALA A 141 -11.18 14.65 11.91
CA ALA A 141 -11.94 13.57 12.53
C ALA A 141 -13.39 13.98 12.83
#